data_AF-A0A453BRX0-F1
#
_entry.id   AF-A0A453BRX0-F1
#
_cell.length_a   1.000
_cell.length_b   1.000
_cell.length_c   1.000
_cell.angle_alpha   90.00
_cell.angle_beta   90.00
_cell.angle_gamma   90.00
#
_symmetry.space_group_name_H-M   'P 1'
#
loop_
_entity.id
_entity.type
_entity.pdbx_description
1 polymer ?
#
loop_
_entity_poly.entity_id
_entity_poly.type
_entity_poly.pdbx_seq_one_letter_code
_entity_poly.pdbx_strand_id
1 'polypeptide(L)'
;WVFVGQQCKKFSISPVNYEFEVHAMSAEKLPFILPAVFTIGPKITAAGGEESDRKDLQAQLLLYSKLIAPLHSSRSHVQELVKGIIEGETRVLAAELTMEEIFKGTKTFKEKVFNRVQLELNQFGLIIYNANVKQLVDVPGHEYFSYLGQKTQQDAANQAKVDVAEARMKGEVGAKEREGLTRQNAAKVDAETKVLSVRQQGQGLKEEAKVKAEVQVFENERAAEIAAAKAELAMKKAGWDKQAEVEAAKAVAIREAELQMEVERKNAMRQTEKLKAEQLSKATVHYDTQVQESNAQLYSRQNRRRRRQSCLSR
;
A
#
# COMPACT_ATOMS: atom_id res chain seq x y z
N TRP A 1 -1.37 -24.48 -98.94
CA TRP A 1 -1.21 -24.93 -100.32
C TRP A 1 0.24 -24.69 -100.71
N VAL A 2 0.95 -25.75 -101.10
CA VAL A 2 2.36 -25.68 -101.50
C VAL A 2 2.36 -25.72 -103.01
N PHE A 3 2.97 -24.74 -103.68
CA PHE A 3 3.02 -24.71 -105.14
C PHE A 3 3.96 -25.81 -105.67
N VAL A 4 3.70 -26.28 -106.89
CA VAL A 4 4.52 -27.30 -107.56
C VAL A 4 5.97 -26.80 -107.64
N GLY A 5 6.93 -27.56 -107.09
CA GLY A 5 8.35 -27.22 -107.03
C GLY A 5 8.84 -26.62 -105.71
N GLN A 6 7.95 -26.26 -104.77
CA GLN A 6 8.35 -25.79 -103.44
C GLN A 6 8.59 -26.96 -102.47
N GLN A 7 9.62 -26.84 -101.63
CA GLN A 7 9.89 -27.76 -100.54
C GLN A 7 9.36 -27.18 -99.22
N CYS A 8 8.65 -28.00 -98.45
CA CYS A 8 8.20 -27.63 -97.11
C CYS A 8 8.91 -28.47 -96.06
N LYS A 9 9.49 -27.80 -95.06
CA LYS A 9 10.06 -28.43 -93.87
C LYS A 9 9.17 -28.13 -92.67
N LYS A 10 8.67 -29.18 -92.02
CA LYS A 10 7.92 -29.06 -90.77
C LYS A 10 8.90 -29.03 -89.61
N PHE A 11 8.65 -28.18 -88.63
CA PHE A 11 9.42 -28.12 -87.39
C PHE A 11 8.47 -28.09 -86.19
N SER A 12 8.93 -28.62 -85.06
CA SER A 12 8.18 -28.56 -83.81
C SER A 12 8.32 -27.18 -83.18
N ILE A 13 7.23 -26.65 -82.65
CA ILE A 13 7.20 -25.39 -81.89
C ILE A 13 7.03 -25.63 -80.39
N SER A 14 7.00 -26.89 -79.94
CA SER A 14 6.84 -27.21 -78.53
C SER A 14 8.01 -26.67 -77.71
N PRO A 15 7.76 -25.98 -76.58
CA PRO A 15 8.82 -25.54 -75.69
C PRO A 15 9.54 -26.75 -75.08
N VAL A 16 10.84 -26.57 -74.82
CA VAL A 16 11.74 -27.60 -74.30
C VAL A 16 12.27 -27.15 -72.96
N ASN A 17 12.40 -28.09 -72.02
CA ASN A 17 13.03 -27.83 -70.73
C ASN A 17 14.54 -28.03 -70.84
N TYR A 18 15.29 -27.01 -70.45
CA TYR A 18 16.73 -27.00 -70.39
C TYR A 18 17.14 -26.97 -68.92
N GLU A 19 17.77 -28.04 -68.47
CA GLU A 19 18.37 -28.14 -67.14
C GLU A 19 19.87 -27.90 -67.25
N PHE A 20 20.40 -27.03 -66.39
CA PHE A 20 21.83 -26.76 -66.34
C PHE A 20 22.27 -26.27 -64.97
N GLU A 21 23.57 -26.41 -64.75
CA GLU A 21 24.26 -26.03 -63.52
C GLU A 21 25.32 -24.98 -63.89
N VAL A 22 24.96 -23.70 -63.72
CA VAL A 22 25.90 -22.62 -64.06
C VAL A 22 26.99 -22.56 -62.99
N HIS A 23 28.22 -22.76 -63.42
CA HIS A 23 29.39 -22.51 -62.60
C HIS A 23 29.83 -21.06 -62.80
N ALA A 24 29.69 -20.26 -61.74
CA ALA A 24 29.99 -18.84 -61.73
C ALA A 24 30.85 -18.45 -60.54
N MET A 25 31.41 -17.23 -60.59
CA MET A 25 32.17 -16.64 -59.50
C MET A 25 31.54 -15.29 -59.14
N SER A 26 31.43 -15.00 -57.85
CA SER A 26 30.97 -13.71 -57.36
C SER A 26 32.03 -12.61 -57.57
N ALA A 27 31.68 -11.35 -57.32
CA ALA A 27 32.63 -10.23 -57.29
C ALA A 27 33.82 -10.46 -56.32
N GLU A 28 33.59 -11.23 -55.26
CA GLU A 28 34.60 -11.61 -54.25
C GLU A 28 35.42 -12.84 -54.67
N LYS A 29 35.23 -13.33 -55.90
CA LYS A 29 35.87 -14.54 -56.45
C LYS A 29 35.50 -15.83 -55.71
N LEU A 30 34.34 -15.85 -55.06
CA LEU A 30 33.82 -17.08 -54.45
C LEU A 30 33.08 -17.89 -55.52
N PRO A 31 33.48 -19.16 -55.76
CA PRO A 31 32.85 -19.99 -56.76
C PRO A 31 31.52 -20.56 -56.22
N PHE A 32 30.52 -20.66 -57.09
CA PHE A 32 29.22 -21.25 -56.74
C PHE A 32 28.56 -21.91 -57.94
N ILE A 33 27.60 -22.78 -57.64
CA ILE A 33 26.77 -23.48 -58.63
C ILE A 33 25.35 -22.95 -58.53
N LEU A 34 24.81 -22.51 -59.66
CA LEU A 34 23.40 -22.13 -59.81
C LEU A 34 22.67 -23.20 -60.62
N PRO A 35 21.98 -24.14 -59.96
CA PRO A 35 21.13 -25.10 -60.65
C PRO A 35 19.82 -24.42 -61.06
N ALA A 36 19.50 -24.47 -62.35
CA ALA A 36 18.29 -23.86 -62.87
C ALA A 36 17.68 -24.67 -64.03
N VAL A 37 16.37 -24.53 -64.16
CA VAL A 37 15.57 -25.18 -65.21
C VAL A 37 14.80 -24.11 -65.95
N PHE A 38 15.02 -24.00 -67.25
CA PHE A 38 14.36 -23.03 -68.11
C PHE A 38 13.51 -23.74 -69.15
N THR A 39 12.26 -23.35 -69.27
CA THR A 39 11.36 -23.80 -70.34
C THR A 39 11.42 -22.78 -71.46
N ILE A 40 12.07 -23.13 -72.57
CA ILE A 40 12.36 -22.20 -73.67
C ILE A 40 11.75 -22.75 -74.96
N GLY A 41 11.12 -21.87 -75.73
CA GLY A 41 10.54 -22.22 -77.03
C GLY A 41 10.34 -21.00 -77.91
N PRO A 42 9.93 -21.19 -79.17
CA PRO A 42 9.55 -20.08 -80.02
C PRO A 42 8.35 -19.32 -79.43
N LYS A 43 8.25 -18.02 -79.70
CA LYS A 43 7.05 -17.25 -79.33
C LYS A 43 5.87 -17.71 -80.19
N ILE A 44 4.81 -18.21 -79.56
CA ILE A 44 3.60 -18.71 -80.24
C ILE A 44 2.43 -17.75 -80.03
N THR A 45 2.40 -17.04 -78.90
CA THR A 45 1.35 -16.10 -78.53
C THR A 45 1.77 -14.66 -78.78
N ALA A 46 0.92 -13.90 -79.46
CA ALA A 46 1.01 -12.44 -79.47
C ALA A 46 0.65 -11.96 -78.05
N ALA A 47 1.44 -11.03 -77.50
CA ALA A 47 1.23 -10.52 -76.14
C ALA A 47 0.00 -9.58 -76.04
N GLY A 48 -0.61 -9.25 -77.19
CA GLY A 48 -1.81 -8.42 -77.31
C GLY A 48 -2.56 -8.71 -78.62
N GLY A 49 -3.71 -8.03 -78.79
CA GLY A 49 -4.59 -8.17 -79.96
C GLY A 49 -4.26 -7.21 -81.11
N GLU A 50 -3.18 -6.43 -81.00
CA GLU A 50 -2.85 -5.37 -81.96
C GLU A 50 -2.19 -5.92 -83.23
N GLU A 51 -2.26 -5.14 -84.32
CA GLU A 51 -1.64 -5.46 -85.61
C GLU A 51 -0.10 -5.46 -85.54
N SER A 52 0.46 -4.63 -84.67
CA SER A 52 1.89 -4.55 -84.34
C SER A 52 2.41 -5.87 -83.74
N ASP A 53 1.72 -6.38 -82.72
CA ASP A 53 2.10 -7.62 -82.02
C ASP A 53 2.14 -8.84 -82.96
N ARG A 54 1.25 -8.87 -83.96
CA ARG A 54 1.22 -9.94 -84.98
C ARG A 54 2.42 -9.87 -85.92
N LYS A 55 2.87 -8.67 -86.30
CA LYS A 55 4.08 -8.50 -87.12
C LYS A 55 5.33 -8.92 -86.36
N ASP A 56 5.42 -8.57 -85.08
CA ASP A 56 6.54 -8.95 -84.22
C ASP A 56 6.57 -10.47 -83.98
N LEU A 57 5.41 -11.08 -83.75
CA LEU A 57 5.28 -12.54 -83.65
C LEU A 57 5.75 -13.23 -84.94
N GLN A 58 5.35 -12.70 -86.10
CA GLN A 58 5.76 -13.24 -87.40
C GLN A 58 7.26 -13.09 -87.63
N ALA A 59 7.85 -11.97 -87.23
CA ALA A 59 9.30 -11.74 -87.31
C ALA A 59 10.08 -12.73 -86.43
N GLN A 60 9.63 -12.96 -85.20
CA GLN A 60 10.28 -13.89 -84.27
C GLN A 60 10.16 -15.35 -84.71
N LEU A 61 8.99 -15.76 -85.20
CA LEU A 61 8.80 -17.10 -85.77
C LEU A 61 9.66 -17.30 -87.02
N LEU A 62 9.84 -16.26 -87.83
CA LEU A 62 10.71 -16.29 -89.00
C LEU A 62 12.19 -16.43 -88.60
N LEU A 63 12.66 -15.70 -87.57
CA LEU A 63 14.00 -15.87 -87.00
C LEU A 63 14.22 -17.30 -86.52
N TYR A 64 13.28 -17.85 -85.74
CA TYR A 64 13.35 -19.23 -85.27
C TYR A 64 13.42 -20.24 -86.44
N SER A 65 12.59 -20.04 -87.47
CA SER A 65 12.55 -20.91 -88.64
C SER A 65 13.84 -20.89 -89.47
N LYS A 66 14.56 -19.77 -89.48
CA LYS A 66 15.81 -19.59 -90.23
C LYS A 66 17.02 -20.06 -89.43
N LEU A 67 17.07 -19.75 -88.14
CA LEU A 67 18.26 -19.90 -87.31
C LEU A 67 18.25 -21.15 -86.45
N ILE A 68 17.09 -21.68 -86.04
CA ILE A 68 17.01 -22.78 -85.06
C ILE A 68 16.38 -24.04 -85.68
N ALA A 69 15.28 -23.89 -86.43
CA ALA A 69 14.58 -25.02 -87.04
C ALA A 69 15.45 -25.89 -87.97
N PRO A 70 16.45 -25.36 -88.72
CA PRO A 70 17.33 -26.20 -89.53
C PRO A 70 18.27 -27.06 -88.67
N LEU A 71 18.68 -26.55 -87.51
CA LEU A 71 19.56 -27.24 -86.55
C LEU A 71 18.83 -28.22 -85.64
N HIS A 72 17.50 -28.32 -85.76
CA HIS A 72 16.70 -29.25 -84.96
C HIS A 72 17.04 -30.74 -85.25
N SER A 73 17.71 -31.05 -86.38
CA SER A 73 18.26 -32.39 -86.64
C SER A 73 19.41 -32.75 -85.68
N SER A 74 20.09 -31.76 -85.11
CA SER A 74 21.13 -31.89 -84.08
C SER A 74 20.67 -31.17 -82.80
N ARG A 75 19.75 -31.78 -82.06
CA ARG A 75 19.22 -31.25 -80.79
C ARG A 75 20.32 -30.78 -79.81
N SER A 76 21.49 -31.43 -79.85
CA SER A 76 22.68 -31.04 -79.08
C SER A 76 23.13 -29.60 -79.35
N HIS A 77 23.12 -29.15 -80.60
CA HIS A 77 23.63 -27.84 -80.97
C HIS A 77 22.75 -26.69 -80.45
N VAL A 78 21.42 -26.86 -80.50
CA VAL A 78 20.48 -25.86 -79.93
C VAL A 78 20.62 -25.83 -78.41
N GLN A 79 20.78 -26.98 -77.78
CA GLN A 79 21.01 -27.07 -76.34
C GLN A 79 22.33 -26.41 -75.92
N GLU A 80 23.42 -26.62 -76.67
CA GLU A 80 24.72 -25.99 -76.43
C GLU A 80 24.67 -24.46 -76.61
N LEU A 81 23.98 -23.99 -77.65
CA LEU A 81 23.79 -22.55 -77.89
C LEU A 81 23.03 -21.89 -76.72
N VAL A 82 21.87 -22.44 -76.37
CA VAL A 82 21.03 -21.93 -75.27
C VAL A 82 21.80 -21.98 -73.95
N LYS A 83 22.48 -23.10 -73.68
CA LYS A 83 23.32 -23.25 -72.47
C LYS A 83 24.44 -22.20 -72.45
N GLY A 84 25.14 -21.99 -73.56
CA GLY A 84 26.22 -21.01 -73.65
C GLY A 84 25.75 -19.56 -73.40
N ILE A 85 24.59 -19.18 -73.95
CA ILE A 85 23.99 -17.86 -73.70
C ILE A 85 23.67 -17.69 -72.21
N ILE A 86 22.99 -18.67 -71.60
CA ILE A 86 22.58 -18.53 -70.21
C ILE A 86 23.78 -18.56 -69.25
N GLU A 87 24.74 -19.46 -69.48
CA GLU A 87 25.96 -19.50 -68.67
C GLU A 87 26.79 -18.22 -68.82
N GLY A 88 26.91 -17.68 -70.03
CA GLY A 88 27.61 -16.43 -70.30
C GLY A 88 27.00 -15.25 -69.55
N GLU A 89 25.71 -14.99 -69.76
CA GLU A 89 25.03 -13.84 -69.13
C GLU A 89 24.93 -13.96 -67.61
N THR A 90 24.69 -15.18 -67.11
CA THR A 90 24.65 -15.43 -65.66
C THR A 90 26.02 -15.18 -65.03
N ARG A 91 27.12 -15.55 -65.70
CA ARG A 91 28.49 -15.34 -65.20
C ARG A 91 28.84 -13.86 -65.14
N VAL A 92 28.46 -13.08 -66.15
CA VAL A 92 28.69 -11.62 -66.15
C VAL A 92 27.96 -10.98 -64.96
N LEU A 93 26.68 -11.32 -64.76
CA LEU A 93 25.91 -10.79 -63.64
C LEU A 93 26.42 -11.26 -62.27
N ALA A 94 26.88 -12.51 -62.17
CA ALA A 94 27.47 -13.03 -60.95
C ALA A 94 28.76 -12.28 -60.56
N ALA A 95 29.59 -11.94 -61.55
CA ALA A 95 30.84 -11.22 -61.32
C ALA A 95 30.64 -9.77 -60.85
N GLU A 96 29.48 -9.17 -61.12
CA GLU A 96 29.13 -7.81 -60.68
C GLU A 96 28.65 -7.75 -59.21
N LEU A 97 28.18 -8.87 -58.64
CA LEU A 97 27.49 -8.90 -57.35
C LEU A 97 28.29 -9.64 -56.28
N THR A 98 28.17 -9.20 -55.03
CA THR A 98 28.75 -9.93 -53.89
C THR A 98 27.96 -11.20 -53.59
N MET A 99 28.60 -12.18 -52.96
CA MET A 99 27.96 -13.46 -52.65
C MET A 99 26.75 -13.28 -51.72
N GLU A 100 26.85 -12.37 -50.74
CA GLU A 100 25.74 -12.03 -49.86
C GLU A 100 24.59 -11.36 -50.60
N GLU A 101 24.85 -10.50 -51.58
CA GLU A 101 23.81 -9.86 -52.40
C GLU A 101 23.10 -10.86 -53.29
N ILE A 102 23.82 -11.83 -53.88
CA ILE A 102 23.22 -12.92 -54.67
C ILE A 102 22.33 -13.79 -53.76
N PHE A 103 22.78 -14.06 -52.53
CA PHE A 103 22.04 -14.86 -51.56
C PHE A 103 20.80 -14.13 -51.00
N LYS A 104 20.95 -12.90 -50.48
CA LYS A 104 19.85 -12.10 -49.92
C LYS A 104 18.90 -11.59 -51.00
N GLY A 105 19.44 -11.24 -52.17
CA GLY A 105 18.74 -10.68 -53.31
C GLY A 105 18.35 -11.73 -54.35
N THR A 106 18.01 -12.96 -53.97
CA THR A 106 17.76 -14.03 -54.97
C THR A 106 16.66 -13.65 -55.96
N LYS A 107 15.65 -12.86 -55.56
CA LYS A 107 14.59 -12.42 -56.46
C LYS A 107 15.09 -11.42 -57.50
N THR A 108 15.80 -10.38 -57.06
CA THR A 108 16.34 -9.34 -57.96
C THR A 108 17.41 -9.90 -58.88
N PHE A 109 18.22 -10.85 -58.39
CA PHE A 109 19.18 -11.59 -59.21
C PHE A 109 18.46 -12.41 -60.30
N LYS A 110 17.43 -13.18 -59.94
CA LYS A 110 16.63 -13.96 -60.91
C LYS A 110 16.04 -13.08 -62.01
N GLU A 111 15.46 -11.95 -61.65
CA GLU A 111 14.87 -11.00 -62.62
C GLU A 111 15.94 -10.41 -63.55
N LYS A 112 17.11 -10.02 -63.02
CA LYS A 112 18.22 -9.51 -63.84
C LYS A 112 18.74 -10.55 -64.81
N VAL A 113 18.96 -11.79 -64.35
CA VAL A 113 19.39 -12.90 -65.20
C VAL A 113 18.34 -13.20 -66.26
N PHE A 114 17.06 -13.28 -65.87
CA PHE A 114 15.96 -13.51 -66.80
C PHE A 114 15.92 -12.46 -67.91
N ASN A 115 16.01 -11.17 -67.55
CA ASN A 115 15.94 -10.07 -68.52
C ASN A 115 17.13 -10.08 -69.49
N ARG A 116 18.36 -10.26 -69.00
CA ARG A 116 19.55 -10.31 -69.88
C ARG A 116 19.51 -11.52 -70.81
N VAL A 117 19.19 -12.71 -70.28
CA VAL A 117 19.07 -13.93 -71.10
C VAL A 117 17.95 -13.78 -72.13
N GLN A 118 16.80 -13.21 -71.77
CA GLN A 118 15.69 -13.02 -72.70
C GLN A 118 16.07 -12.08 -73.87
N LEU A 119 16.86 -11.03 -73.62
CA LEU A 119 17.35 -10.13 -74.66
C LEU A 119 18.22 -10.86 -75.70
N GLU A 120 19.10 -11.76 -75.26
CA GLU A 120 19.93 -12.58 -76.15
C GLU A 120 19.10 -13.63 -76.91
N LEU A 121 18.17 -14.30 -76.22
CA LEU A 121 17.30 -15.31 -76.84
C LEU A 121 16.33 -14.72 -77.89
N ASN A 122 15.95 -13.45 -77.74
CA ASN A 122 15.10 -12.75 -78.71
C ASN A 122 15.74 -12.70 -80.11
N GLN A 123 17.08 -12.64 -80.21
CA GLN A 123 17.81 -12.62 -81.49
C GLN A 123 17.59 -13.92 -82.28
N PHE A 124 17.30 -15.02 -81.58
CA PHE A 124 17.01 -16.34 -82.15
C PHE A 124 15.51 -16.64 -82.26
N GLY A 125 14.65 -15.68 -81.90
CA GLY A 125 13.19 -15.87 -81.86
C GLY A 125 12.72 -16.80 -80.73
N LEU A 126 13.52 -16.94 -79.67
CA LEU A 126 13.24 -17.79 -78.51
C LEU A 126 12.74 -16.97 -77.33
N ILE A 127 11.81 -17.53 -76.57
CA ILE A 127 11.30 -16.94 -75.32
C ILE A 127 11.40 -17.94 -74.18
N ILE A 128 11.61 -17.41 -72.99
CA ILE A 128 11.54 -18.16 -71.74
C ILE A 128 10.08 -18.13 -71.28
N TYR A 129 9.42 -19.28 -71.30
CA TYR A 129 8.06 -19.45 -70.75
C TYR A 129 8.07 -19.60 -69.24
N ASN A 130 9.11 -20.26 -68.70
CA ASN A 130 9.27 -20.46 -67.26
C ASN A 130 10.76 -20.57 -66.92
N ALA A 131 11.13 -20.07 -65.75
CA ALA A 131 12.48 -20.20 -65.20
C ALA A 131 12.38 -20.58 -63.72
N ASN A 132 12.81 -21.79 -63.39
CA ASN A 132 12.91 -22.25 -62.02
C ASN A 132 14.39 -22.30 -61.60
N VAL A 133 14.81 -21.27 -60.89
CA VAL A 133 16.15 -21.18 -60.30
C VAL A 133 16.11 -21.76 -58.89
N LYS A 134 16.83 -22.85 -58.66
CA LYS A 134 16.95 -23.51 -57.35
C LYS A 134 17.88 -22.72 -56.43
N GLN A 135 18.04 -23.19 -55.19
CA GLN A 135 18.99 -22.61 -54.24
C GLN A 135 20.42 -22.79 -54.75
N LEU A 136 21.25 -21.77 -54.51
CA LEU A 136 22.68 -21.81 -54.81
C LEU A 136 23.35 -22.91 -54.00
N VAL A 137 24.29 -23.62 -54.63
CA VAL A 137 25.04 -24.71 -54.02
C VAL A 137 26.52 -24.38 -54.06
N ASP A 138 27.26 -24.76 -53.02
CA ASP A 138 28.71 -24.62 -53.00
C ASP A 138 29.33 -25.56 -54.04
N VAL A 139 30.44 -25.13 -54.65
CA VAL A 139 31.27 -26.02 -55.47
C VAL A 139 31.92 -27.07 -54.54
N PRO A 140 32.04 -28.35 -54.94
CA PRO A 140 32.71 -29.37 -54.14
C PRO A 140 34.10 -28.90 -53.66
N GLY A 141 34.33 -28.92 -52.35
CA GLY A 141 35.55 -28.42 -51.71
C GLY A 141 35.41 -27.03 -51.06
N HIS A 142 34.29 -26.34 -51.27
CA HIS A 142 33.92 -25.12 -50.55
C HIS A 142 32.67 -25.38 -49.70
N GLU A 143 32.59 -24.71 -48.54
CA GLU A 143 31.49 -24.87 -47.56
C GLU A 143 30.88 -23.51 -47.17
N TYR A 144 30.99 -22.51 -48.04
CA TYR A 144 30.61 -21.14 -47.71
C TYR A 144 29.12 -21.01 -47.37
N PHE A 145 28.22 -21.59 -48.17
CA PHE A 145 26.78 -21.53 -47.89
C PHE A 145 26.39 -22.30 -46.62
N SER A 146 27.09 -23.40 -46.33
CA SER A 146 26.89 -24.14 -45.08
C SER A 146 27.21 -23.25 -43.86
N TYR A 147 28.40 -22.64 -43.83
CA TYR A 147 28.79 -21.74 -42.75
C TYR A 147 27.95 -20.46 -42.68
N LEU A 148 27.55 -19.91 -43.83
CA LEU A 148 26.67 -18.74 -43.88
C LEU A 148 25.28 -19.05 -43.31
N GLY A 149 24.73 -20.23 -43.64
CA GLY A 149 23.47 -20.70 -43.07
C GLY A 149 23.57 -20.88 -41.55
N GLN A 150 24.64 -21.50 -41.07
CA GLN A 150 24.87 -21.65 -39.62
C GLN A 150 25.03 -20.29 -38.92
N LYS A 151 25.80 -19.37 -39.51
CA LYS A 151 26.00 -18.01 -38.99
C LYS A 151 24.67 -17.26 -38.88
N THR A 152 23.87 -17.25 -39.94
CA THR A 152 22.58 -16.54 -39.94
C THR A 152 21.59 -17.12 -38.92
N GLN A 153 21.56 -18.45 -38.76
CA GLN A 153 20.76 -19.09 -37.71
C GLN A 153 21.25 -18.73 -36.31
N GLN A 154 22.57 -18.72 -36.09
CA GLN A 154 23.17 -18.36 -34.81
C GLN A 154 22.97 -16.87 -34.47
N ASP A 155 23.10 -15.99 -35.46
CA ASP A 155 22.87 -14.54 -35.32
C ASP A 155 21.41 -14.28 -34.95
N ALA A 156 20.46 -14.93 -35.62
CA ALA A 156 19.02 -14.82 -35.28
C ALA A 156 18.73 -15.34 -33.87
N ALA A 157 19.32 -16.48 -33.48
CA ALA A 157 19.16 -17.04 -32.14
C ALA A 157 19.77 -16.14 -31.06
N ASN A 158 20.93 -15.53 -31.32
CA ASN A 158 21.57 -14.61 -30.41
C ASN A 158 20.78 -13.31 -30.28
N GLN A 159 20.27 -12.75 -31.39
CA GLN A 159 19.41 -11.58 -31.36
C GLN A 159 18.16 -11.83 -30.52
N ALA A 160 17.48 -12.96 -30.73
CA ALA A 160 16.33 -13.33 -29.92
C ALA A 160 16.67 -13.46 -28.42
N LYS A 161 17.85 -13.98 -28.08
CA LYS A 161 18.31 -14.04 -26.68
C LYS A 161 18.55 -12.65 -26.10
N VAL A 162 19.11 -11.73 -26.87
CA VAL A 162 19.31 -10.33 -26.46
C VAL A 162 17.96 -9.66 -26.21
N ASP A 163 17.01 -9.80 -27.14
CA ASP A 163 15.68 -9.20 -27.02
C ASP A 163 14.93 -9.73 -25.78
N VAL A 164 15.02 -11.03 -25.51
CA VAL A 164 14.44 -11.65 -24.30
C VAL A 164 15.12 -11.14 -23.03
N ALA A 165 16.44 -11.00 -23.03
CA ALA A 165 17.18 -10.49 -21.87
C ALA A 165 16.84 -9.02 -21.59
N GLU A 166 16.74 -8.18 -22.61
CA GLU A 166 16.32 -6.77 -22.49
C GLU A 166 14.88 -6.65 -21.98
N ALA A 167 13.96 -7.45 -22.55
CA ALA A 167 12.57 -7.48 -22.09
C ALA A 167 12.46 -7.90 -20.62
N ARG A 168 13.23 -8.92 -20.21
CA ARG A 168 13.30 -9.37 -18.82
C ARG A 168 13.89 -8.30 -17.91
N MET A 169 15.00 -7.67 -18.29
CA MET A 169 15.61 -6.57 -17.53
C MET A 169 14.61 -5.44 -17.32
N LYS A 170 13.93 -4.99 -18.38
CA LYS A 170 12.92 -3.92 -18.30
C LYS A 170 11.74 -4.33 -17.41
N GLY A 171 11.30 -5.58 -17.48
CA GLY A 171 10.25 -6.13 -16.62
C GLY A 171 10.66 -6.17 -15.14
N GLU A 172 11.85 -6.67 -14.83
CA GLU A 172 12.35 -6.76 -13.45
C GLU A 172 12.62 -5.38 -12.84
N VAL A 173 13.20 -4.45 -13.60
CA VAL A 173 13.40 -3.06 -13.16
C VAL A 173 12.06 -2.37 -12.90
N GLY A 174 11.12 -2.45 -13.84
CA GLY A 174 9.78 -1.87 -13.67
C GLY A 174 9.02 -2.47 -12.48
N ALA A 175 9.14 -3.77 -12.23
CA ALA A 175 8.55 -4.42 -11.07
C ALA A 175 9.15 -3.91 -9.74
N LYS A 176 10.48 -3.83 -9.65
CA LYS A 176 11.17 -3.31 -8.45
C LYS A 176 10.90 -1.84 -8.20
N GLU A 177 10.82 -1.01 -9.25
CA GLU A 177 10.45 0.41 -9.13
C GLU A 177 9.04 0.55 -8.56
N ARG A 178 8.07 -0.22 -9.07
CA ARG A 178 6.70 -0.24 -8.55
C ARG A 178 6.65 -0.69 -7.10
N GLU A 179 7.37 -1.75 -6.74
CA GLU A 179 7.45 -2.23 -5.36
C GLU A 179 8.06 -1.17 -4.43
N GLY A 180 9.16 -0.54 -4.85
CA GLY A 180 9.81 0.53 -4.10
C GLY A 180 8.90 1.73 -3.88
N LEU A 181 8.16 2.14 -4.92
CA LEU A 181 7.18 3.23 -4.83
C LEU A 181 6.04 2.87 -3.86
N THR A 182 5.52 1.65 -3.94
CA THR A 182 4.49 1.16 -3.02
C THR A 182 4.97 1.16 -1.58
N ARG A 183 6.21 0.70 -1.31
CA ARG A 183 6.78 0.74 0.04
C ARG A 183 6.98 2.17 0.56
N GLN A 184 7.46 3.09 -0.29
CA GLN A 184 7.60 4.50 0.09
C GLN A 184 6.24 5.14 0.40
N ASN A 185 5.23 4.88 -0.43
CA ASN A 185 3.88 5.41 -0.21
C ASN A 185 3.25 4.82 1.05
N ALA A 186 3.37 3.51 1.29
CA ALA A 186 2.92 2.88 2.53
C ALA A 186 3.60 3.52 3.76
N ALA A 187 4.92 3.69 3.72
CA ALA A 187 5.65 4.33 4.81
C ALA A 187 5.23 5.80 5.05
N LYS A 188 4.95 6.56 3.98
CA LYS A 188 4.41 7.93 4.08
C LYS A 188 3.02 7.93 4.73
N VAL A 189 2.12 7.05 4.27
CA VAL A 189 0.77 6.93 4.83
C VAL A 189 0.83 6.51 6.30
N ASP A 190 1.69 5.57 6.67
CA ASP A 190 1.87 5.15 8.06
C ASP A 190 2.41 6.30 8.94
N ALA A 191 3.37 7.07 8.44
CA ALA A 191 3.90 8.24 9.14
C ALA A 191 2.82 9.32 9.33
N GLU A 192 2.06 9.63 8.27
CA GLU A 192 0.93 10.57 8.34
C GLU A 192 -0.17 10.09 9.29
N THR A 193 -0.49 8.79 9.27
CA THR A 193 -1.46 8.15 10.16
C THR A 193 -1.02 8.27 11.61
N LYS A 194 0.27 8.06 11.90
CA LYS A 194 0.83 8.21 13.25
C LYS A 194 0.80 9.66 13.73
N VAL A 195 1.07 10.63 12.85
CA VAL A 195 0.95 12.06 13.18
C VAL A 195 -0.52 12.42 13.47
N LEU A 196 -1.46 11.93 12.66
CA LEU A 196 -2.89 12.11 12.86
C LEU A 196 -3.36 11.50 14.19
N SER A 197 -2.94 10.28 14.51
CA SER A 197 -3.33 9.61 15.76
C SER A 197 -2.79 10.34 17.00
N VAL A 198 -1.53 10.79 16.95
CA VAL A 198 -0.93 11.60 18.03
C VAL A 198 -1.65 12.95 18.16
N ARG A 199 -2.02 13.58 17.04
CA ARG A 199 -2.76 14.84 17.04
C ARG A 199 -4.16 14.67 17.64
N GLN A 200 -4.87 13.59 17.28
CA GLN A 200 -6.18 13.25 17.86
C GLN A 200 -6.08 12.95 19.36
N GLN A 201 -5.08 12.19 19.80
CA GLN A 201 -4.83 11.99 21.23
C GLN A 201 -4.50 13.30 21.94
N GLY A 202 -3.69 14.18 21.34
CA GLY A 202 -3.38 15.49 21.89
C GLY A 202 -4.62 16.40 21.99
N GLN A 203 -5.57 16.31 21.05
CA GLN A 203 -6.86 16.99 21.14
C GLN A 203 -7.75 16.39 22.24
N GLY A 204 -7.86 15.06 22.31
CA GLY A 204 -8.61 14.38 23.36
C GLY A 204 -8.09 14.70 24.76
N LEU A 205 -6.77 14.69 24.96
CA LEU A 205 -6.16 15.09 26.23
C LEU A 205 -6.40 16.57 26.58
N LYS A 206 -6.43 17.46 25.58
CA LYS A 206 -6.78 18.88 25.80
C LYS A 206 -8.25 19.04 26.20
N GLU A 207 -9.16 18.31 25.58
CA GLU A 207 -10.57 18.33 25.95
C GLU A 207 -10.80 17.71 27.32
N GLU A 208 -10.17 16.57 27.62
CA GLU A 208 -10.19 15.98 28.97
C GLU A 208 -9.63 16.92 30.03
N ALA A 209 -8.52 17.63 29.75
CA ALA A 209 -7.96 18.60 30.68
C ALA A 209 -8.91 19.79 30.91
N LYS A 210 -9.60 20.27 29.86
CA LYS A 210 -10.63 21.30 30.00
C LYS A 210 -11.80 20.83 30.84
N VAL A 211 -12.36 19.66 30.54
CA VAL A 211 -13.47 19.08 31.29
C VAL A 211 -13.07 18.86 32.76
N LYS A 212 -11.86 18.33 33.03
CA LYS A 212 -11.35 18.16 34.39
C LYS A 212 -11.20 19.50 35.12
N ALA A 213 -10.70 20.53 34.44
CA ALA A 213 -10.61 21.87 35.03
C ALA A 213 -12.01 22.44 35.34
N GLU A 214 -12.97 22.30 34.43
CA GLU A 214 -14.37 22.73 34.66
C GLU A 214 -15.01 21.96 35.83
N VAL A 215 -14.81 20.65 35.92
CA VAL A 215 -15.29 19.83 37.04
C VAL A 215 -14.63 20.28 38.35
N GLN A 216 -13.32 20.55 38.37
CA GLN A 216 -12.64 21.05 39.57
C GLN A 216 -13.15 22.43 40.00
N VAL A 217 -13.42 23.33 39.05
CA VAL A 217 -14.03 24.64 39.35
C VAL A 217 -15.40 24.42 40.00
N PHE A 218 -16.24 23.56 39.43
CA PHE A 218 -17.55 23.23 40.00
C PHE A 218 -17.46 22.56 41.38
N GLU A 219 -16.52 21.64 41.59
CA GLU A 219 -16.28 21.01 42.90
C GLU A 219 -15.81 22.03 43.94
N ASN A 220 -14.94 22.97 43.55
CA ASN A 220 -14.48 24.04 44.42
C ASN A 220 -15.62 25.01 44.77
N GLU A 221 -16.47 25.38 43.82
CA GLU A 221 -17.67 26.19 44.06
C GLU A 221 -18.63 25.48 45.03
N ARG A 222 -18.95 24.21 44.77
CA ARG A 222 -19.75 23.36 45.67
C ARG A 222 -19.14 23.26 47.07
N ALA A 223 -17.82 23.08 47.17
CA ALA A 223 -17.13 23.00 48.46
C ALA A 223 -17.20 24.34 49.22
N ALA A 224 -17.07 25.47 48.51
CA ALA A 224 -17.22 26.80 49.09
C ALA A 224 -18.66 27.04 49.59
N GLU A 225 -19.68 26.64 48.82
CA GLU A 225 -21.09 26.69 49.25
C GLU A 225 -21.34 25.82 50.49
N ILE A 226 -20.82 24.59 50.52
CA ILE A 226 -20.93 23.70 51.67
C ILE A 226 -20.22 24.30 52.89
N ALA A 227 -19.04 24.91 52.70
CA ALA A 227 -18.31 25.57 53.78
C ALA A 227 -19.08 26.80 54.32
N ALA A 228 -19.67 27.61 53.45
CA ALA A 228 -20.53 28.73 53.84
C ALA A 228 -21.76 28.26 54.62
N ALA A 229 -22.46 27.23 54.13
CA ALA A 229 -23.61 26.63 54.83
C ALA A 229 -23.21 26.03 56.18
N LYS A 230 -22.05 25.37 56.28
CA LYS A 230 -21.51 24.86 57.56
C LYS A 230 -21.16 25.99 58.52
N ALA A 231 -20.57 27.08 58.04
CA ALA A 231 -20.27 28.25 58.86
C ALA A 231 -21.55 28.92 59.39
N GLU A 232 -22.59 29.02 58.55
CA GLU A 232 -23.90 29.54 58.96
C GLU A 232 -24.56 28.65 60.01
N LEU A 233 -24.52 27.32 59.84
CA LEU A 233 -25.00 26.37 60.84
C LEU A 233 -24.22 26.47 62.15
N ALA A 234 -22.90 26.65 62.09
CA ALA A 234 -22.06 26.85 63.27
C ALA A 234 -22.40 28.15 64.00
N MET A 235 -22.62 29.25 63.27
CA MET A 235 -23.06 30.53 63.85
C MET A 235 -24.43 30.41 64.52
N LYS A 236 -25.38 29.72 63.87
CA LYS A 236 -26.69 29.45 64.47
C LYS A 236 -26.54 28.61 65.73
N LYS A 237 -25.78 27.51 65.70
CA LYS A 237 -25.51 26.67 66.89
C LYS A 237 -24.89 27.47 68.03
N ALA A 238 -23.87 28.28 67.77
CA ALA A 238 -23.27 29.14 68.78
C ALA A 238 -24.25 30.18 69.33
N GLY A 239 -25.22 30.64 68.53
CA GLY A 239 -26.33 31.46 68.99
C GLY A 239 -27.26 30.72 69.96
N TRP A 240 -27.65 29.48 69.65
CA TRP A 240 -28.44 28.61 70.52
C TRP A 240 -27.70 28.26 71.82
N ASP A 241 -26.40 27.95 71.74
CA ASP A 241 -25.58 27.64 72.92
C ASP A 241 -25.47 28.84 73.86
N LYS A 242 -25.28 30.05 73.32
CA LYS A 242 -25.32 31.29 74.12
C LYS A 242 -26.69 31.53 74.77
N GLN A 243 -27.78 31.23 74.07
CA GLN A 243 -29.13 31.33 74.66
C GLN A 243 -29.33 30.30 75.78
N ALA A 244 -28.89 29.06 75.59
CA ALA A 244 -28.94 28.02 76.60
C ALA A 244 -28.09 28.36 77.84
N GLU A 245 -26.92 28.97 77.65
CA GLU A 245 -26.05 29.41 78.75
C GLU A 245 -26.68 30.57 79.55
N VAL A 246 -27.35 31.50 78.86
CA VAL A 246 -28.12 32.58 79.51
C VAL A 246 -29.33 32.03 80.28
N GLU A 247 -30.03 31.03 79.75
CA GLU A 247 -31.13 30.37 80.46
C GLU A 247 -30.64 29.57 81.68
N ALA A 248 -29.52 28.86 81.55
CA ALA A 248 -28.90 28.15 82.67
C ALA A 248 -28.45 29.13 83.77
N ALA A 249 -27.83 30.26 83.42
CA ALA A 249 -27.46 31.30 84.37
C ALA A 249 -28.68 31.91 85.07
N LYS A 250 -29.78 32.15 84.34
CA LYS A 250 -31.05 32.61 84.93
C LYS A 250 -31.64 31.57 85.87
N ALA A 251 -31.58 30.28 85.53
CA ALA A 251 -32.08 29.20 86.39
C ALA A 251 -31.26 29.08 87.69
N VAL A 252 -29.94 29.27 87.63
CA VAL A 252 -29.07 29.32 88.82
C VAL A 252 -29.43 30.52 89.71
N ALA A 253 -29.62 31.71 89.12
CA ALA A 253 -30.00 32.90 89.86
C ALA A 253 -31.36 32.77 90.58
N ILE A 254 -32.34 32.12 89.94
CA ILE A 254 -33.65 31.83 90.58
C ILE A 254 -33.46 30.87 91.76
N ARG A 255 -32.66 29.82 91.61
CA ARG A 255 -32.37 28.86 92.68
C ARG A 255 -31.61 29.47 93.86
N GLU A 256 -30.66 30.37 93.60
CA GLU A 256 -29.95 31.12 94.65
C GLU A 256 -30.90 32.03 95.43
N ALA A 257 -31.85 32.69 94.76
CA ALA A 257 -32.86 33.53 95.41
C ALA A 257 -33.82 32.71 96.30
N GLU A 258 -34.25 31.52 95.85
CA GLU A 258 -35.08 30.60 96.67
C GLU A 258 -34.32 30.13 97.93
N LEU A 259 -33.05 29.76 97.77
CA LEU A 259 -32.19 29.34 98.88
C LEU A 259 -31.96 30.46 99.91
N GLN A 260 -31.81 31.71 99.48
CA GLN A 260 -31.69 32.86 100.39
C GLN A 260 -32.95 33.06 101.25
N MET A 261 -34.14 32.96 100.66
CA MET A 261 -35.39 33.03 101.41
C MET A 261 -35.52 31.91 102.45
N GLU A 262 -35.01 30.71 102.14
CA GLU A 262 -35.01 29.58 103.06
C GLU A 262 -34.06 29.78 104.25
N VAL A 263 -32.88 30.36 104.00
CA VAL A 263 -31.89 30.71 105.04
C VAL A 263 -32.47 31.77 105.98
N GLU A 264 -33.14 32.79 105.46
CA GLU A 264 -33.79 33.82 106.28
C GLU A 264 -34.90 33.23 107.17
N ARG A 265 -35.74 32.33 106.63
CA ARG A 265 -36.75 31.59 107.43
C ARG A 265 -36.12 30.77 108.55
N LYS A 266 -35.03 30.06 108.27
CA LYS A 266 -34.32 29.26 109.29
C LYS A 266 -33.67 30.13 110.36
N ASN A 267 -33.17 31.30 110.00
CA ASN A 267 -32.62 32.25 110.97
C ASN A 267 -33.70 32.85 111.87
N ALA A 268 -34.88 33.17 111.32
CA ALA A 268 -36.04 33.63 112.10
C ALA A 268 -36.49 32.56 113.11
N MET A 269 -36.59 31.29 112.70
CA MET A 269 -36.91 30.19 113.64
C MET A 269 -35.90 30.08 114.78
N ARG A 270 -34.59 30.15 114.49
CA ARG A 270 -33.54 30.13 115.53
C ARG A 270 -33.69 31.26 116.56
N GLN A 271 -34.09 32.46 116.12
CA GLN A 271 -34.31 33.57 117.05
C GLN A 271 -35.53 33.33 117.96
N THR A 272 -36.61 32.74 117.43
CA THR A 272 -37.79 32.40 118.24
C THR A 272 -37.50 31.29 119.27
N GLU A 273 -36.65 30.33 118.93
CA GLU A 273 -36.23 29.26 119.84
C GLU A 273 -35.32 29.79 120.97
N LYS A 274 -34.41 30.74 120.66
CA LYS A 274 -33.60 31.43 121.68
C LYS A 274 -34.46 32.16 122.72
N LEU A 275 -35.48 32.89 122.27
CA LEU A 275 -36.37 33.63 123.18
C LEU A 275 -37.19 32.68 124.06
N LYS A 276 -37.62 31.52 123.54
CA LYS A 276 -38.27 30.47 124.34
C LYS A 276 -37.34 29.88 125.41
N ALA A 277 -36.07 29.65 125.07
CA ALA A 277 -35.08 29.12 126.01
C ALA A 277 -34.76 30.10 127.16
N GLU A 278 -34.69 31.40 126.88
CA GLU A 278 -34.48 32.43 127.92
C GLU A 278 -35.66 32.58 128.88
N GLN A 279 -36.90 32.44 128.38
CA GLN A 279 -38.09 32.48 129.24
C GLN A 279 -38.21 31.24 130.12
N LEU A 280 -37.87 30.06 129.59
CA LEU A 280 -37.85 28.81 130.36
C LEU A 280 -36.76 28.80 131.43
N SER A 281 -35.56 29.34 131.15
CA SER A 281 -34.49 29.40 132.16
C SER A 281 -34.84 30.31 133.33
N LYS A 282 -35.47 31.47 133.08
CA LYS A 282 -35.95 32.37 134.14
C LYS A 282 -37.03 31.71 135.01
N ALA A 283 -37.92 30.93 134.42
CA ALA A 283 -38.95 30.20 135.18
C ALA A 283 -38.37 29.10 136.07
N THR A 284 -37.38 28.33 135.59
CA THR A 284 -36.73 27.27 136.36
C THR A 284 -35.93 27.82 137.55
N VAL A 285 -35.17 28.91 137.35
CA VAL A 285 -34.41 29.54 138.45
C VAL A 285 -35.34 30.05 139.55
N HIS A 286 -36.49 30.62 139.18
CA HIS A 286 -37.46 31.12 140.13
C HIS A 286 -38.15 30.00 140.94
N TYR A 287 -38.35 28.84 140.32
CA TYR A 287 -38.87 27.63 140.98
C TYR A 287 -37.86 27.08 142.01
N ASP A 288 -36.59 26.94 141.63
CA ASP A 288 -35.54 26.41 142.52
C ASP A 288 -35.26 27.30 143.74
N THR A 289 -35.42 28.63 143.61
CA THR A 289 -35.25 29.57 144.74
C THR A 289 -36.31 29.35 145.82
N GLN A 290 -37.58 29.17 145.41
CA GLN A 290 -38.68 28.93 146.34
C GLN A 290 -38.55 27.58 147.07
N VAL A 291 -38.01 26.57 146.40
CA VAL A 291 -37.77 25.24 146.99
C VAL A 291 -36.68 25.31 148.08
N GLN A 292 -35.62 26.09 147.85
CA GLN A 292 -34.56 26.26 148.86
C GLN A 292 -35.01 27.04 150.10
N GLU A 293 -35.84 28.07 149.94
CA GLU A 293 -36.40 28.82 151.09
C GLU A 293 -37.29 27.94 151.98
N SER A 294 -38.12 27.09 151.37
CA SER A 294 -38.98 26.14 152.09
C SER A 294 -38.16 25.10 152.88
N ASN A 295 -37.08 24.59 152.29
CA ASN A 295 -36.18 23.64 152.95
C ASN A 295 -35.38 24.27 154.12
N ALA A 296 -34.99 25.54 154.02
CA ALA A 296 -34.33 26.26 155.11
C ALA A 296 -35.24 26.42 156.34
N GLN A 297 -36.54 26.65 156.12
CA GLN A 297 -37.53 26.75 157.20
C GLN A 297 -37.73 25.41 157.94
N LEU A 298 -37.66 24.28 157.23
CA LEU A 298 -37.72 22.93 157.82
C LEU A 298 -36.51 22.61 158.71
N TYR A 299 -35.30 22.98 158.25
CA TYR A 299 -34.05 22.74 158.99
C TYR A 299 -33.98 23.50 160.32
N SER A 300 -34.46 24.75 160.33
CA SER A 300 -34.50 25.57 161.56
C SER A 300 -35.49 25.01 162.62
N ARG A 301 -36.60 24.41 162.18
CA ARG A 301 -37.57 23.73 163.06
C ARG A 301 -37.02 22.44 163.67
N GLN A 302 -36.24 21.66 162.93
CA GLN A 302 -35.62 20.43 163.44
C GLN A 302 -34.55 20.69 164.51
N ASN A 303 -33.70 21.72 164.33
CA ASN A 303 -32.66 22.05 165.31
C ASN A 303 -33.22 22.60 166.63
N ARG A 304 -34.39 23.24 166.64
CA ARG A 304 -35.06 23.65 167.89
C ARG A 304 -35.57 22.46 168.72
N ARG A 305 -35.90 21.32 168.11
CA ARG A 305 -36.32 20.11 168.84
C ARG A 305 -35.15 19.37 169.50
N ARG A 306 -33.96 19.36 168.88
CA ARG A 306 -32.75 18.73 169.46
C ARG A 306 -32.20 19.47 170.70
N ARG A 307 -32.52 20.75 170.88
CA ARG A 307 -32.23 21.51 172.12
C ARG A 307 -33.04 21.06 173.36
N ARG A 308 -34.00 20.13 173.26
CA ARG A 308 -34.84 19.70 174.40
C ARG A 308 -34.57 18.29 174.96
N GLN A 309 -33.75 17.45 174.30
CA GLN A 309 -33.58 16.04 174.69
C GLN A 309 -32.24 15.70 175.38
N SER A 310 -31.27 16.61 175.45
CA SER A 310 -29.92 16.30 175.98
C SER A 310 -29.67 16.76 177.44
N CYS A 311 -30.68 17.28 178.16
CA CYS A 311 -30.55 17.68 179.57
C CYS A 311 -30.97 16.59 180.58
N LEU A 312 -31.11 15.32 180.18
CA LEU A 312 -31.61 14.23 181.03
C LEU A 312 -30.76 12.96 180.85
N SER A 313 -29.46 13.01 181.19
CA SER A 313 -28.69 11.81 181.62
C SER A 313 -27.23 12.17 181.96
N ARG A 314 -26.93 12.03 183.26
CA ARG A 314 -25.66 12.18 184.00
C ARG A 314 -25.28 13.59 184.44
#